data_AF-A0A849GMK8-F1
#
_entry.id   AF-A0A849GMK8-F1
#
_cell.length_a   1.000
_cell.length_b   1.000
_cell.length_c   1.000
_cell.angle_alpha   90.00
_cell.angle_beta   90.00
_cell.angle_gamma   90.00
#
_symmetry.space_group_name_H-M   'P 1'
#
loop_
_entity.id
_entity.type
_entity.pdbx_description
1 polymer ?
#
loop_
_entity_poly.entity_id
_entity_poly.type
_entity_poly.pdbx_seq_one_letter_code
_entity_poly.pdbx_strand_id
1 'polypeptide(L)'
;MGESEAVNQSRAQGMLAAVERIGNKLPDPTVLFIALLGIVWILSWLLSYVSFDVIDPRSGESIVIINQLTGNGITTFLTGLVTNFVTFGPVGTVLVAMLGIGVAEHSGFITTAIRALLNVTPKWLLTPMVILVGIVSHSAVDAGYVLVIPIGGVIFYAAGRHPLAGIAAAFAGVSGGFSANFVPSALDPLLQGLTQGGAQLLDPDIAINTLNNYFFTTASSLLIVGLGWWITDRVVEPRISATPVDGDEEGLPEVHDLQPAERRGLRWSLISMVLGLIVLALTLIPAGSPWRDASGALATFSAPIMRSIVALIFFLFLLPGIVFGYMSGTFKGTKDIIEGMTKAMHSMSYYLVIMFFIAQFVYAFGASNLGTLLALEGAAALQWLEPPSSITILGIILLTGFVNIFIGSASGKWGLLAPIFVPMLMTLGISPDLTQAAYRVGDSSTNIITPLMPYFPLVVVYCQRYVKNTGIGTLAAMMLPYSITFLIVWSIFLLLYWAIGLPLGFTASYTYPA
;
A
#
# COMPACT_ATOMS: atom_id res chain seq x y z
N MET A 1 35.24 15.43 13.92
CA MET A 1 33.81 15.07 13.70
C MET A 1 33.18 15.83 12.54
N GLY A 2 33.45 17.13 12.33
CA GLY A 2 32.86 17.93 11.24
C GLY A 2 33.22 17.50 9.80
N GLU A 3 34.44 17.02 9.53
CA GLU A 3 34.82 16.57 8.17
C GLU A 3 34.10 15.29 7.74
N SER A 4 33.82 14.37 8.67
CA SER A 4 33.09 13.13 8.37
C SER A 4 31.61 13.39 8.06
N GLU A 5 30.99 14.38 8.72
CA GLU A 5 29.61 14.78 8.43
C GLU A 5 29.50 15.53 7.10
N ALA A 6 30.44 16.42 6.78
CA ALA A 6 30.47 17.13 5.50
C ALA A 6 30.68 16.18 4.31
N VAL A 7 31.55 15.17 4.46
CA VAL A 7 31.77 14.13 3.44
C VAL A 7 30.54 13.24 3.25
N ASN A 8 29.82 12.90 4.33
CA ASN A 8 28.57 12.13 4.24
C ASN A 8 27.41 12.93 3.63
N GLN A 9 27.30 14.25 3.90
CA GLN A 9 26.32 15.12 3.25
C GLN A 9 26.58 15.25 1.74
N SER A 10 27.85 15.42 1.35
CA SER A 10 28.28 15.46 -0.07
C SER A 10 27.94 14.15 -0.81
N ARG A 11 28.21 12.99 -0.21
CA ARG A 11 27.87 11.68 -0.80
C ARG A 11 26.36 11.43 -0.88
N ALA A 12 25.59 11.79 0.14
CA ALA A 12 24.14 11.66 0.13
C ALA A 12 23.50 12.55 -0.95
N GLN A 13 23.98 13.79 -1.11
CA GLN A 13 23.58 14.68 -2.20
C GLN A 13 23.90 14.10 -3.58
N GLY A 14 25.09 13.50 -3.75
CA GLY A 14 25.46 12.84 -5.00
C GLY A 14 24.59 11.62 -5.35
N MET A 15 24.27 10.78 -4.36
CA MET A 15 23.38 9.62 -4.53
C MET A 15 21.95 10.05 -4.87
N LEU A 16 21.41 11.05 -4.16
CA LEU A 16 20.08 11.61 -4.43
C LEU A 16 20.01 12.23 -5.82
N ALA A 17 21.04 12.96 -6.26
CA ALA A 17 21.10 13.51 -7.60
C ALA A 17 21.15 12.41 -8.68
N ALA A 18 21.79 11.28 -8.40
CA ALA A 18 21.76 10.12 -9.30
C ALA A 18 20.38 9.47 -9.36
N VAL A 19 19.74 9.26 -8.20
CA VAL A 19 18.35 8.75 -8.10
C VAL A 19 17.39 9.67 -8.85
N GLU A 20 17.49 10.98 -8.66
CA GLU A 20 16.66 11.98 -9.34
C GLU A 20 16.87 11.94 -10.85
N ARG A 21 18.13 11.88 -11.33
CA ARG A 21 18.43 11.79 -12.77
C ARG A 21 17.88 10.51 -13.40
N ILE A 22 17.91 9.38 -12.70
CA ILE A 22 17.37 8.11 -13.20
C ILE A 22 15.85 8.14 -13.15
N GLY A 23 15.28 8.59 -12.03
CA GLY A 23 13.86 8.77 -11.83
C GLY A 23 13.20 9.64 -12.89
N ASN A 24 13.77 10.80 -13.17
CA ASN A 24 13.25 11.73 -14.18
C ASN A 24 13.37 11.19 -15.62
N LYS A 25 14.19 10.16 -15.85
CA LYS A 25 14.25 9.45 -17.14
C LYS A 25 13.24 8.33 -17.25
N LEU A 26 12.69 7.84 -16.13
CA LEU A 26 11.67 6.82 -16.17
C LEU A 26 10.37 7.42 -16.71
N PRO A 27 9.73 6.77 -17.69
CA PRO A 27 8.46 7.25 -18.22
C PRO A 27 7.37 7.11 -17.15
N ASP A 28 6.26 7.83 -17.36
CA ASP A 28 5.05 7.63 -16.55
C ASP A 28 4.71 6.13 -16.45
N PRO A 29 4.31 5.61 -15.27
CA PRO A 29 3.97 4.20 -15.10
C PRO A 29 2.98 3.65 -16.14
N THR A 30 2.02 4.46 -16.57
CA THR A 30 1.08 4.09 -17.65
C THR A 30 1.80 3.85 -18.96
N VAL A 31 2.73 4.73 -19.33
CA VAL A 31 3.55 4.61 -20.54
C VAL A 31 4.46 3.38 -20.45
N LEU A 32 4.96 3.06 -19.26
CA LEU A 32 5.70 1.82 -19.04
C LEU A 32 4.85 0.59 -19.37
N PHE A 33 3.59 0.53 -18.92
CA PHE A 33 2.70 -0.61 -19.25
C PHE A 33 2.31 -0.65 -20.73
N ILE A 34 2.14 0.50 -21.39
CA ILE A 34 1.96 0.56 -22.85
C ILE A 34 3.17 -0.04 -23.57
N ALA A 35 4.38 0.35 -23.15
CA ALA A 35 5.61 -0.18 -23.72
C ALA A 35 5.77 -1.68 -23.44
N LEU A 36 5.48 -2.14 -22.23
CA LEU A 36 5.52 -3.56 -21.86
C LEU A 36 4.52 -4.39 -22.66
N LEU A 37 3.30 -3.89 -22.88
CA LEU A 37 2.33 -4.55 -23.76
C LEU A 37 2.88 -4.70 -25.19
N GLY A 38 3.47 -3.63 -25.74
CA GLY A 38 4.12 -3.70 -27.05
C GLY A 38 5.29 -4.68 -27.09
N ILE A 39 6.11 -4.71 -26.04
CA ILE A 39 7.22 -5.66 -25.89
C ILE A 39 6.70 -7.10 -25.84
N VAL A 40 5.63 -7.37 -25.07
CA VAL A 40 5.00 -8.68 -24.99
C VAL A 40 4.52 -9.15 -26.37
N TRP A 41 3.87 -8.27 -27.15
CA TRP A 41 3.47 -8.62 -28.51
C TRP A 41 4.66 -8.99 -29.40
N ILE A 42 5.72 -8.17 -29.39
CA ILE A 42 6.92 -8.41 -30.18
C ILE A 42 7.62 -9.71 -29.74
N LEU A 43 7.81 -9.91 -28.44
CA LEU A 43 8.42 -11.13 -27.89
C LEU A 43 7.58 -12.36 -28.18
N SER A 44 6.25 -12.27 -28.11
CA SER A 44 5.35 -13.40 -28.42
C SER A 44 5.49 -13.82 -29.88
N TRP A 45 5.70 -12.86 -30.78
CA TRP A 45 5.97 -13.13 -32.18
C TRP A 45 7.35 -13.77 -32.37
N LEU A 46 8.41 -13.15 -31.84
CA LEU A 46 9.78 -13.64 -32.01
C LEU A 46 9.98 -15.04 -31.41
N LEU A 47 9.43 -15.30 -30.22
CA LEU A 47 9.60 -16.56 -29.51
C LEU A 47 8.61 -17.65 -29.97
N SER A 48 7.57 -17.33 -30.74
CA SER A 48 6.66 -18.34 -31.32
C SER A 48 7.35 -19.28 -32.32
N TYR A 49 8.52 -18.91 -32.83
CA TYR A 49 9.34 -19.76 -33.70
C TYR A 49 10.31 -20.67 -32.94
N VAL A 50 10.37 -20.55 -31.61
CA VAL A 50 11.28 -21.30 -30.74
C VAL A 50 10.49 -22.38 -30.01
N SER A 51 11.02 -23.60 -30.00
CA SER A 51 10.51 -24.69 -29.15
C SER A 51 11.21 -24.65 -27.80
N PHE A 52 10.43 -24.67 -26.72
CA PHE A 52 10.92 -24.74 -25.36
C PHE A 52 10.65 -26.13 -24.79
N ASP A 53 11.65 -26.75 -24.15
CA ASP A 53 11.50 -28.06 -23.49
C ASP A 53 10.96 -27.93 -22.05
N VAL A 54 10.46 -26.76 -21.69
CA VAL A 54 9.88 -26.46 -20.37
C VAL A 54 8.45 -26.98 -20.31
N ILE A 55 8.14 -27.83 -19.34
CA ILE A 55 6.80 -28.41 -19.15
C ILE A 55 5.88 -27.42 -18.45
N ASP A 56 4.72 -27.17 -19.05
CA ASP A 56 3.63 -26.39 -18.45
C ASP A 56 2.91 -27.24 -17.40
N PRO A 57 2.88 -26.84 -16.12
CA PRO A 57 2.18 -27.61 -15.08
C PRO A 57 0.65 -27.62 -15.27
N ARG A 58 0.09 -26.71 -16.10
CA ARG A 58 -1.35 -26.64 -16.37
C ARG A 58 -1.82 -27.71 -17.35
N SER A 59 -0.99 -28.06 -18.33
CA SER A 59 -1.32 -29.03 -19.38
C SER A 59 -0.53 -30.34 -19.31
N GLY A 60 0.65 -30.34 -18.67
CA GLY A 60 1.60 -31.46 -18.69
C GLY A 60 2.38 -31.59 -20.00
N GLU A 61 2.25 -30.62 -20.92
CA GLU A 61 2.95 -30.58 -22.21
C GLU A 61 4.00 -29.47 -22.24
N SER A 62 4.91 -29.50 -23.22
CA SER A 62 5.87 -28.42 -23.43
C SER A 62 5.17 -27.08 -23.70
N ILE A 63 5.69 -26.00 -23.10
CA ILE A 63 5.17 -24.65 -23.32
C ILE A 63 5.31 -24.26 -24.79
N VAL A 64 4.19 -23.82 -25.36
CA VAL A 64 4.13 -23.21 -26.68
C VAL A 64 3.84 -21.72 -26.52
N ILE A 65 4.72 -20.87 -27.08
CA ILE A 65 4.50 -19.43 -27.11
C ILE A 65 3.50 -19.07 -28.21
N ILE A 66 2.45 -18.35 -27.82
CA ILE A 66 1.35 -17.98 -28.72
C ILE A 66 1.56 -16.57 -29.23
N ASN A 67 1.81 -16.43 -30.54
CA ASN A 67 1.97 -15.15 -31.20
C ASN A 67 0.68 -14.31 -31.18
N GLN A 68 0.72 -13.18 -30.46
CA GLN A 68 -0.41 -12.27 -30.30
C GLN A 68 -0.62 -11.32 -31.49
N LEU A 69 0.37 -11.19 -32.38
CA LEU A 69 0.30 -10.32 -33.57
C LEU A 69 -0.36 -11.01 -34.79
N THR A 70 -0.87 -12.24 -34.61
CA THR A 70 -1.67 -12.91 -35.64
C THR A 70 -3.04 -12.23 -35.79
N GLY A 71 -3.71 -12.42 -36.94
CA GLY A 71 -5.07 -11.90 -37.14
C GLY A 71 -6.03 -12.33 -36.04
N ASN A 72 -5.96 -13.59 -35.59
CA ASN A 72 -6.76 -14.09 -34.48
C ASN A 72 -6.34 -13.52 -33.12
N GLY A 73 -5.03 -13.36 -32.87
CA GLY A 73 -4.52 -12.75 -31.64
C GLY A 73 -5.01 -11.31 -31.47
N ILE A 74 -4.90 -10.50 -32.53
CA ILE A 74 -5.37 -9.10 -32.53
C ILE A 74 -6.89 -9.02 -32.35
N THR A 75 -7.68 -9.83 -33.07
CA THR A 75 -9.15 -9.78 -32.92
C THR A 75 -9.60 -10.26 -31.54
N THR A 76 -8.96 -11.29 -30.98
CA THR A 76 -9.26 -11.77 -29.62
C THR A 76 -8.90 -10.70 -28.59
N PHE A 77 -7.73 -10.07 -28.72
CA PHE A 77 -7.33 -8.97 -27.84
C PHE A 77 -8.31 -7.79 -27.91
N LEU A 78 -8.66 -7.33 -29.11
CA LEU A 78 -9.56 -6.18 -29.29
C LEU A 78 -10.99 -6.46 -28.80
N THR A 79 -11.50 -7.68 -29.01
CA THR A 79 -12.83 -8.07 -28.50
C THR A 79 -12.83 -8.27 -26.99
N GLY A 80 -11.71 -8.70 -26.41
CA GLY A 80 -11.53 -8.86 -24.96
C GLY A 80 -11.21 -7.57 -24.21
N LEU A 81 -10.79 -6.50 -24.89
CA LEU A 81 -10.23 -5.28 -24.30
C LEU A 81 -11.05 -4.70 -23.13
N VAL A 82 -12.38 -4.61 -23.29
CA VAL A 82 -13.28 -4.12 -22.23
C VAL A 82 -13.44 -5.15 -21.12
N THR A 83 -13.65 -6.43 -21.46
CA THR A 83 -13.80 -7.51 -20.49
C THR A 83 -12.56 -7.62 -19.61
N ASN A 84 -11.38 -7.65 -20.22
CA ASN A 84 -10.08 -7.68 -19.54
C ASN A 84 -9.98 -6.59 -18.47
N PHE A 85 -10.43 -5.37 -18.79
CA PHE A 85 -10.38 -4.26 -17.86
C PHE A 85 -11.43 -4.36 -16.74
N VAL A 86 -12.69 -4.62 -17.09
CA VAL A 86 -13.80 -4.61 -16.13
C VAL A 86 -13.72 -5.81 -15.17
N THR A 87 -13.22 -6.95 -15.64
CA THR A 87 -13.00 -8.14 -14.81
C THR A 87 -11.64 -8.16 -14.12
N PHE A 88 -10.79 -7.15 -14.34
CA PHE A 88 -9.52 -7.05 -13.63
C PHE A 88 -9.79 -6.75 -12.15
N GLY A 89 -9.58 -7.75 -11.29
CA GLY A 89 -9.98 -7.76 -9.88
C GLY A 89 -9.84 -6.42 -9.15
N PRO A 90 -8.65 -5.78 -9.16
CA PRO A 90 -8.40 -4.53 -8.44
C PRO A 90 -9.37 -3.40 -8.79
N VAL A 91 -9.81 -3.30 -10.05
CA VAL A 91 -10.59 -2.16 -10.56
C VAL A 91 -11.90 -2.03 -9.81
N GLY A 92 -12.75 -3.05 -9.85
CA GLY A 92 -14.06 -3.01 -9.20
C GLY A 92 -13.92 -2.89 -7.68
N THR A 93 -13.00 -3.65 -7.09
CA THR A 93 -12.87 -3.72 -5.64
C THR A 93 -12.41 -2.41 -5.01
N VAL A 94 -11.44 -1.72 -5.63
CA VAL A 94 -10.89 -0.47 -5.09
C VAL A 94 -11.90 0.66 -5.24
N LEU A 95 -12.56 0.77 -6.40
CA LEU A 95 -13.56 1.82 -6.64
C LEU A 95 -14.71 1.74 -5.64
N VAL A 96 -15.23 0.54 -5.37
CA VAL A 96 -16.32 0.33 -4.40
C VAL A 96 -15.87 0.73 -3.00
N ALA A 97 -14.69 0.31 -2.55
CA ALA A 97 -14.16 0.73 -1.24
C ALA A 97 -14.01 2.27 -1.15
N MET A 98 -13.52 2.89 -2.23
CA MET A 98 -13.28 4.34 -2.30
C MET A 98 -14.56 5.18 -2.25
N LEU A 99 -15.71 4.67 -2.67
CA LEU A 99 -16.99 5.39 -2.52
C LEU A 99 -17.33 5.63 -1.04
N GLY A 100 -17.11 4.64 -0.18
CA GLY A 100 -17.39 4.75 1.26
C GLY A 100 -16.38 5.65 1.97
N ILE A 101 -15.09 5.44 1.68
CA ILE A 101 -13.99 6.26 2.19
C ILE A 101 -14.16 7.73 1.75
N GLY A 102 -14.58 7.95 0.51
CA GLY A 102 -14.83 9.29 -0.05
C GLY A 102 -15.86 10.09 0.73
N VAL A 103 -16.96 9.45 1.15
CA VAL A 103 -17.99 10.10 1.99
C VAL A 103 -17.44 10.39 3.39
N ALA A 104 -16.72 9.45 3.99
CA ALA A 104 -16.10 9.64 5.31
C ALA A 104 -15.11 10.81 5.30
N GLU A 105 -14.26 10.89 4.28
CA GLU A 105 -13.31 11.98 4.13
C GLU A 105 -14.01 13.31 3.85
N HIS A 106 -14.94 13.33 2.89
CA HIS A 106 -15.68 14.55 2.52
C HIS A 106 -16.53 15.11 3.67
N SER A 107 -17.07 14.26 4.53
CA SER A 107 -17.81 14.69 5.73
C SER A 107 -16.92 15.39 6.77
N GLY A 108 -15.60 15.16 6.73
CA GLY A 108 -14.64 15.59 7.75
C GLY A 108 -14.49 14.61 8.91
N PHE A 109 -15.12 13.43 8.86
CA PHE A 109 -15.05 12.41 9.92
C PHE A 109 -13.61 11.99 10.22
N ILE A 110 -12.85 11.60 9.19
CA ILE A 110 -11.49 11.07 9.35
C ILE A 110 -10.55 12.17 9.86
N THR A 111 -10.54 13.32 9.20
CA THR A 111 -9.78 14.52 9.62
C THR A 111 -10.08 14.89 11.08
N THR A 112 -11.35 14.85 11.50
CA THR A 112 -11.75 15.17 12.87
C THR A 112 -11.32 14.09 13.87
N ALA A 113 -11.44 12.82 13.53
CA ALA A 113 -10.99 11.71 14.37
C ALA A 113 -9.47 11.77 14.62
N ILE A 114 -8.69 12.08 13.58
CA ILE A 114 -7.24 12.30 13.63
C ILE A 114 -6.90 13.41 14.62
N ARG A 115 -7.51 14.60 14.49
CA ARG A 115 -7.30 15.72 15.42
C ARG A 115 -7.71 15.37 16.85
N ALA A 116 -8.83 14.68 17.01
CA ALA A 116 -9.33 14.27 18.31
C ALA A 116 -8.37 13.36 19.07
N LEU A 117 -7.78 12.37 18.38
CA LEU A 117 -6.80 11.46 18.96
C LEU A 117 -5.54 12.22 19.42
N LEU A 118 -5.07 13.16 18.60
CA LEU A 118 -3.87 13.92 18.92
C LEU A 118 -4.07 14.90 20.09
N ASN A 119 -5.23 15.57 20.18
CA ASN A 119 -5.51 16.54 21.26
C ASN A 119 -5.62 15.90 22.66
N VAL A 120 -5.96 14.61 22.76
CA VAL A 120 -6.11 13.93 24.07
C VAL A 120 -4.85 13.21 24.53
N THR A 121 -3.76 13.28 23.76
CA THR A 121 -2.56 12.49 23.99
C THR A 121 -1.62 13.15 25.00
N PRO A 122 -1.19 12.45 26.07
CA PRO A 122 -0.24 13.01 27.02
C PRO A 122 1.14 13.18 26.39
N LYS A 123 1.92 14.16 26.88
CA LYS A 123 3.21 14.56 26.29
C LYS A 123 4.18 13.39 26.02
N TRP A 124 4.22 12.40 26.92
CA TRP A 124 5.12 11.25 26.80
C TRP A 124 4.68 10.21 25.74
N LEU A 125 3.43 10.25 25.28
CA LEU A 125 2.90 9.38 24.21
C LEU A 125 2.74 10.13 22.87
N LEU A 126 3.21 11.37 22.76
CA LEU A 126 3.03 12.16 21.53
C LEU A 126 3.65 11.47 20.32
N THR A 127 4.88 10.99 20.42
CA THR A 127 5.55 10.30 19.30
C THR A 127 4.81 9.04 18.85
N PRO A 128 4.55 8.04 19.73
CA PRO A 128 3.88 6.82 19.29
C PRO A 128 2.45 7.11 18.80
N MET A 129 1.74 8.09 19.37
CA MET A 129 0.42 8.45 18.87
C MET A 129 0.48 9.10 17.49
N VAL A 130 1.42 10.02 17.24
CA VAL A 130 1.57 10.66 15.91
C VAL A 130 1.85 9.60 14.83
N ILE A 131 2.70 8.61 15.13
CA ILE A 131 2.97 7.51 14.21
C ILE A 131 1.73 6.62 14.03
N LEU A 132 1.04 6.28 15.11
CA LEU A 132 -0.20 5.49 15.08
C LEU A 132 -1.27 6.16 14.23
N VAL A 133 -1.47 7.46 14.43
CA VAL A 133 -2.40 8.29 13.65
C VAL A 133 -1.97 8.34 12.19
N GLY A 134 -0.66 8.45 11.92
CA GLY A 134 -0.11 8.35 10.58
C GLY A 134 -0.45 7.03 9.90
N ILE A 135 -0.24 5.91 10.59
CA ILE A 135 -0.59 4.56 10.12
C ILE A 135 -2.08 4.43 9.80
N VAL A 136 -2.97 4.91 10.68
CA VAL A 136 -4.42 4.81 10.48
C VAL A 136 -4.90 5.70 9.33
N SER A 137 -4.22 6.83 9.10
CA SER A 137 -4.62 7.83 8.10
C SER A 137 -4.55 7.36 6.64
N HIS A 138 -3.84 6.27 6.33
CA HIS A 138 -3.83 5.68 4.99
C HIS A 138 -5.21 5.19 4.54
N SER A 139 -6.07 4.85 5.50
CA SER A 139 -7.46 4.49 5.22
C SER A 139 -8.23 5.64 4.55
N ALA A 140 -7.68 6.86 4.59
CA ALA A 140 -8.23 8.09 4.04
C ALA A 140 -7.39 8.66 2.86
N VAL A 141 -6.59 7.82 2.20
CA VAL A 141 -5.77 8.15 1.02
C VAL A 141 -4.81 9.32 1.29
N ASP A 142 -5.20 10.55 0.96
CA ASP A 142 -4.33 11.73 0.98
C ASP A 142 -4.35 12.49 2.32
N ALA A 143 -5.32 12.21 3.20
CA ALA A 143 -5.49 12.92 4.46
C ALA A 143 -4.23 12.82 5.35
N GLY A 144 -3.54 11.68 5.31
CA GLY A 144 -2.27 11.49 6.02
C GLY A 144 -1.22 12.54 5.66
N TYR A 145 -0.96 12.72 4.36
CA TYR A 145 0.07 13.63 3.88
C TYR A 145 -0.29 15.09 4.11
N VAL A 146 -1.55 15.45 3.82
CA VAL A 146 -1.99 16.85 3.85
C VAL A 146 -2.25 17.34 5.27
N LEU A 147 -2.69 16.47 6.18
CA LEU A 147 -3.14 16.84 7.51
C LEU A 147 -2.22 16.33 8.62
N VAL A 148 -1.94 15.02 8.67
CA VAL A 148 -1.23 14.43 9.82
C VAL A 148 0.21 14.92 9.93
N ILE A 149 0.91 15.03 8.80
CA ILE A 149 2.30 15.48 8.75
C ILE A 149 2.49 16.90 9.31
N PRO A 150 1.80 17.93 8.80
CA PRO A 150 1.95 19.27 9.36
C PRO A 150 1.45 19.37 10.80
N ILE A 151 0.38 18.66 11.18
CA ILE A 151 -0.09 18.63 12.57
C ILE A 151 0.96 18.01 13.51
N GLY A 152 1.66 16.96 13.06
CA GLY A 152 2.77 16.37 13.82
C GLY A 152 3.83 17.41 14.19
N GLY A 153 4.18 18.30 13.24
CA GLY A 153 5.08 19.42 13.48
C GLY A 153 4.54 20.42 14.51
N VAL A 154 3.28 20.85 14.35
CA VAL A 154 2.64 21.83 15.25
C VAL A 154 2.56 21.30 16.69
N ILE A 155 2.17 20.04 16.87
CA ILE A 155 2.01 19.45 18.20
C ILE A 155 3.36 19.26 18.90
N PHE A 156 4.39 18.84 18.16
CA PHE A 156 5.74 18.76 18.72
C PHE A 156 6.24 20.14 19.14
N TYR A 157 6.05 21.15 18.29
CA TYR A 157 6.41 22.53 18.59
C TYR A 157 5.69 23.05 19.85
N ALA A 158 4.37 22.89 19.94
CA ALA A 158 3.56 23.29 21.09
C ALA A 158 3.93 22.52 22.37
N ALA A 159 4.47 21.30 22.25
CA ALA A 159 4.96 20.51 23.37
C ALA A 159 6.37 20.90 23.84
N GLY A 160 7.05 21.84 23.16
CA GLY A 160 8.43 22.24 23.42
C GLY A 160 9.48 21.29 22.81
N ARG A 161 9.07 20.48 21.83
CA ARG A 161 9.90 19.52 21.10
C ARG A 161 10.24 20.04 19.71
N HIS A 162 11.24 19.44 19.07
CA HIS A 162 11.67 19.91 17.75
C HIS A 162 10.59 19.59 16.68
N PRO A 163 10.04 20.58 15.94
CA PRO A 163 8.93 20.37 15.00
C PRO A 163 9.27 19.40 13.86
N LEU A 164 10.51 19.44 13.36
CA LEU A 164 10.96 18.47 12.34
C LEU A 164 10.92 17.02 12.84
N ALA A 165 11.07 16.76 14.15
CA ALA A 165 10.92 15.40 14.69
C ALA A 165 9.45 14.95 14.63
N GLY A 166 8.51 15.86 14.85
CA GLY A 166 7.07 15.59 14.71
C GLY A 166 6.66 15.34 13.27
N ILE A 167 7.16 16.15 12.33
CA ILE A 167 7.01 15.91 10.88
C ILE A 167 7.61 14.57 10.50
N ALA A 168 8.78 14.23 11.07
CA ALA A 168 9.45 12.97 10.80
C ALA A 168 8.68 11.75 11.30
N ALA A 169 8.21 11.80 12.54
CA ALA A 169 7.38 10.76 13.13
C ALA A 169 6.09 10.56 12.32
N ALA A 170 5.42 11.66 11.94
CA ALA A 170 4.22 11.60 11.14
C ALA A 170 4.48 11.02 9.75
N PHE A 171 5.51 11.48 9.04
CA PHE A 171 5.84 10.97 7.69
C PHE A 171 6.30 9.49 7.73
N ALA A 172 7.01 9.07 8.78
CA ALA A 172 7.34 7.68 9.01
C ALA A 172 6.07 6.82 9.20
N GLY A 173 5.09 7.31 9.95
CA GLY A 173 3.78 6.66 10.10
C GLY A 173 2.98 6.62 8.79
N VAL A 174 2.85 7.76 8.11
CA VAL A 174 2.03 8.01 6.89
C VAL A 174 2.66 7.46 5.60
N SER A 175 3.91 7.04 5.61
CA SER A 175 4.57 6.64 4.35
C SER A 175 5.46 5.42 4.56
N GLY A 176 6.26 5.44 5.63
CA GLY A 176 7.07 4.30 6.05
C GLY A 176 6.23 3.12 6.58
N GLY A 177 5.06 3.41 7.14
CA GLY A 177 4.09 2.44 7.65
C GLY A 177 2.93 2.14 6.68
N PHE A 178 3.04 2.47 5.39
CA PHE A 178 1.95 2.43 4.40
C PHE A 178 1.15 1.12 4.38
N SER A 179 1.84 -0.02 4.38
CA SER A 179 1.18 -1.34 4.37
C SER A 179 0.77 -1.86 5.75
N ALA A 180 1.25 -1.25 6.83
CA ALA A 180 0.84 -1.62 8.18
C ALA A 180 -0.50 -0.94 8.47
N ASN A 181 -1.52 -1.66 8.91
CA ASN A 181 -2.79 -1.05 9.30
C ASN A 181 -3.58 -1.94 10.26
N PHE A 182 -4.25 -1.32 11.23
CA PHE A 182 -5.21 -1.99 12.13
C PHE A 182 -6.57 -2.18 11.49
N VAL A 183 -6.91 -1.33 10.52
CA VAL A 183 -8.20 -1.30 9.85
C VAL A 183 -7.99 -1.69 8.38
N PRO A 184 -8.81 -2.60 7.81
CA PRO A 184 -8.75 -2.87 6.39
C PRO A 184 -8.94 -1.59 5.56
N SER A 185 -8.13 -1.45 4.51
CA SER A 185 -8.04 -0.26 3.68
C SER A 185 -8.26 -0.62 2.20
N ALA A 186 -8.34 0.38 1.33
CA ALA A 186 -8.41 0.16 -0.12
C ALA A 186 -7.14 -0.51 -0.69
N LEU A 187 -6.02 -0.47 0.04
CA LEU A 187 -4.77 -1.13 -0.34
C LEU A 187 -4.90 -2.67 -0.31
N ASP A 188 -5.71 -3.22 0.59
CA ASP A 188 -5.86 -4.66 0.76
C ASP A 188 -6.47 -5.35 -0.47
N PRO A 189 -7.65 -4.93 -0.99
CA PRO A 189 -8.18 -5.47 -2.23
C PRO A 189 -7.34 -5.10 -3.45
N LEU A 190 -6.66 -3.95 -3.44
CA LEU A 190 -5.76 -3.57 -4.52
C LEU A 190 -4.62 -4.59 -4.67
N LEU A 191 -3.89 -4.87 -3.59
CA LEU A 191 -2.75 -5.79 -3.63
C LEU A 191 -3.23 -7.22 -3.87
N GLN A 192 -4.32 -7.64 -3.21
CA GLN A 192 -4.88 -8.97 -3.43
C GLN A 192 -5.24 -9.19 -4.90
N GLY A 193 -5.93 -8.25 -5.55
CA GLY A 193 -6.34 -8.43 -6.94
C GLY A 193 -5.15 -8.53 -7.91
N LEU A 194 -4.08 -7.78 -7.65
CA LEU A 194 -2.84 -7.85 -8.44
C LEU A 194 -2.08 -9.16 -8.20
N THR A 195 -1.98 -9.60 -6.94
CA THR A 195 -1.38 -10.88 -6.57
C THR A 195 -2.15 -12.03 -7.22
N GLN A 196 -3.49 -12.00 -7.17
CA GLN A 196 -4.33 -13.02 -7.77
C GLN A 196 -4.18 -13.04 -9.29
N GLY A 197 -4.16 -11.88 -9.95
CA GLY A 197 -3.91 -11.80 -11.40
C GLY A 197 -2.56 -12.39 -11.80
N GLY A 198 -1.52 -12.24 -10.98
CA GLY A 198 -0.22 -12.88 -11.21
C GLY A 198 -0.25 -14.39 -10.95
N ALA A 199 -0.90 -14.83 -9.87
CA ALA A 199 -1.01 -16.24 -9.52
C ALA A 199 -1.81 -17.05 -10.57
N GLN A 200 -2.84 -16.43 -11.16
CA GLN A 200 -3.69 -17.02 -12.19
C GLN A 200 -2.99 -17.25 -13.54
N LEU A 201 -1.77 -16.74 -13.72
CA LEU A 201 -0.92 -17.12 -14.86
C LEU A 201 -0.43 -18.57 -14.75
N LEU A 202 -0.29 -19.08 -13.53
CA LEU A 202 0.15 -20.44 -13.22
C LEU A 202 -1.03 -21.35 -12.83
N ASP A 203 -1.91 -20.88 -11.95
CA ASP A 203 -3.08 -21.64 -11.47
C ASP A 203 -4.37 -20.82 -11.70
N PRO A 204 -5.11 -21.07 -12.80
CA PRO A 204 -6.29 -20.28 -13.17
C PRO A 204 -7.40 -20.24 -12.12
N ASP A 205 -7.51 -21.26 -11.27
CA ASP A 205 -8.59 -21.41 -10.30
C ASP A 205 -8.24 -20.86 -8.90
N ILE A 206 -7.00 -20.39 -8.71
CA ILE A 206 -6.56 -19.86 -7.42
C ILE A 206 -7.37 -18.63 -7.01
N ALA A 207 -7.80 -18.63 -5.75
CA ALA A 207 -8.47 -17.51 -5.11
C ALA A 207 -7.65 -17.02 -3.92
N ILE A 208 -7.47 -15.71 -3.81
CA ILE A 208 -6.73 -15.07 -2.72
C ILE A 208 -7.68 -14.20 -1.91
N ASN A 209 -7.59 -14.26 -0.58
CA ASN A 209 -8.48 -13.51 0.29
C ASN A 209 -8.03 -12.05 0.36
N THR A 210 -8.97 -11.10 0.30
CA THR A 210 -8.68 -9.66 0.46
C THR A 210 -7.92 -9.36 1.74
N LEU A 211 -8.15 -10.13 2.81
CA LEU A 211 -7.50 -9.99 4.12
C LEU A 211 -6.41 -11.04 4.37
N ASN A 212 -5.80 -11.58 3.32
CA ASN A 212 -4.74 -12.60 3.41
C ASN A 212 -3.49 -12.15 4.19
N ASN A 213 -3.26 -10.84 4.36
CA ASN A 213 -2.15 -10.31 5.17
C ASN A 213 -2.60 -9.52 6.41
N TYR A 214 -3.90 -9.53 6.74
CA TYR A 214 -4.46 -8.64 7.76
C TYR A 214 -3.84 -8.81 9.16
N PHE A 215 -3.56 -10.05 9.58
CA PHE A 215 -2.98 -10.30 10.91
C PHE A 215 -1.52 -9.85 10.97
N PHE A 216 -0.77 -10.14 9.91
CA PHE A 216 0.61 -9.67 9.77
C PHE A 216 0.69 -8.15 9.73
N THR A 217 -0.16 -7.47 8.96
CA THR A 217 -0.13 -6.00 8.84
C THR A 217 -0.59 -5.31 10.13
N THR A 218 -1.56 -5.89 10.84
CA THR A 218 -1.99 -5.43 12.16
C THR A 218 -0.86 -5.55 13.18
N ALA A 219 -0.17 -6.70 13.25
CA ALA A 219 0.97 -6.89 14.14
C ALA A 219 2.15 -5.97 13.75
N SER A 220 2.34 -5.75 12.45
CA SER A 220 3.34 -4.83 11.91
C SER A 220 3.07 -3.39 12.34
N SER A 221 1.81 -2.96 12.50
CA SER A 221 1.50 -1.62 13.01
C SER A 221 2.07 -1.39 14.40
N LEU A 222 2.01 -2.38 15.29
CA LEU A 222 2.62 -2.29 16.62
C LEU A 222 4.14 -2.19 16.53
N LEU A 223 4.76 -2.97 15.64
CA LEU A 223 6.19 -2.90 15.38
C LEU A 223 6.61 -1.52 14.88
N ILE A 224 5.94 -0.97 13.86
CA ILE A 224 6.27 0.32 13.26
C ILE A 224 6.05 1.48 14.22
N VAL A 225 5.00 1.44 15.05
CA VAL A 225 4.82 2.42 16.13
C VAL A 225 5.99 2.37 17.11
N GLY A 226 6.38 1.17 17.56
CA GLY A 226 7.49 1.01 18.51
C GLY A 226 8.84 1.45 17.93
N LEU A 227 9.15 1.02 16.70
CA LEU A 227 10.39 1.39 16.02
C LEU A 227 10.42 2.88 15.70
N GLY A 228 9.36 3.42 15.12
CA GLY A 228 9.28 4.84 14.82
C GLY A 228 9.44 5.68 16.07
N TRP A 229 8.79 5.30 17.19
CA TRP A 229 8.94 6.00 18.46
C TRP A 229 10.39 6.01 18.93
N TRP A 230 11.03 4.84 18.97
CA TRP A 230 12.42 4.74 19.37
C TRP A 230 13.35 5.57 18.48
N ILE A 231 13.17 5.52 17.15
CA ILE A 231 13.99 6.28 16.20
C ILE A 231 13.78 7.79 16.37
N THR A 232 12.55 8.26 16.51
CA THR A 232 12.27 9.69 16.71
C THR A 232 12.96 10.19 17.97
N ASP A 233 12.71 9.56 19.12
CA ASP A 233 13.15 10.08 20.42
C ASP A 233 14.65 9.85 20.69
N ARG A 234 15.23 8.75 20.16
CA ARG A 234 16.62 8.36 20.47
C ARG A 234 17.63 8.66 19.38
N VAL A 235 17.19 8.87 18.13
CA VAL A 235 18.11 9.05 16.99
C VAL A 235 17.88 10.39 16.31
N VAL A 236 16.65 10.69 15.92
CA VAL A 236 16.35 11.83 15.04
C VAL A 236 16.25 13.14 15.81
N GLU A 237 15.44 13.19 16.86
CA GLU A 237 15.27 14.39 17.68
C GLU A 237 16.59 14.85 18.33
N PRO A 238 17.41 13.97 18.96
CA PRO A 238 18.71 14.37 19.49
C PRO A 238 19.69 14.88 18.42
N ARG A 239 19.57 14.42 17.17
CA ARG A 239 20.44 14.84 16.07
C ARG A 239 20.09 16.23 15.56
N ILE A 240 18.79 16.57 15.54
CA ILE A 240 18.30 17.85 15.03
C ILE A 240 18.12 18.90 16.12
N SER A 241 18.29 18.56 17.40
CA SER A 241 18.10 19.49 18.53
C SER A 241 19.00 20.74 18.48
N ALA A 242 20.14 20.66 17.78
CA ALA A 242 21.04 21.79 17.57
C ALA A 242 20.66 22.67 16.37
N THR A 243 19.69 22.26 15.57
CA THR A 243 19.21 23.03 14.41
C THR A 243 18.26 24.11 14.91
N PRO A 244 18.55 25.40 14.69
CA PRO A 244 17.66 26.47 15.12
C PRO A 244 16.37 26.44 14.30
N VAL A 245 15.24 26.64 14.98
CA VAL A 245 13.95 26.90 14.34
C VAL A 245 13.93 28.38 13.92
N ASP A 246 14.06 28.63 12.62
CA ASP A 246 14.19 29.96 12.00
C ASP A 246 13.01 30.30 11.06
N GLY A 247 11.97 29.47 11.09
CA GLY A 247 10.69 29.67 10.41
C GLY A 247 9.85 30.77 11.06
N ASP A 248 8.98 31.40 10.26
CA ASP A 248 8.04 32.40 10.77
C ASP A 248 6.84 31.70 11.44
N GLU A 249 6.53 32.08 12.69
CA GLU A 249 5.37 31.57 13.43
C GLU A 249 4.04 31.96 12.76
N GLU A 250 4.03 33.10 12.05
CA GLU A 250 2.91 33.59 11.25
C GLU A 250 2.71 32.68 10.01
N GLY A 251 1.80 31.71 10.14
CA GLY A 251 1.45 30.77 9.06
C GLY A 251 1.54 29.29 9.44
N LEU A 252 1.89 28.98 10.69
CA LEU A 252 1.71 27.62 11.22
C LEU A 252 0.22 27.27 11.23
N PRO A 253 -0.16 26.04 10.81
CA PRO A 253 -1.56 25.62 10.90
C PRO A 253 -2.02 25.69 12.35
N GLU A 254 -3.03 26.50 12.63
CA GLU A 254 -3.68 26.49 13.94
C GLU A 254 -4.40 25.16 14.12
N VAL A 255 -3.96 24.36 15.10
CA VAL A 255 -4.74 23.21 15.55
C VAL A 255 -5.86 23.78 16.41
N HIS A 256 -6.96 24.16 15.76
CA HIS A 256 -8.15 24.59 16.48
C HIS A 256 -8.70 23.44 17.31
N ASP A 257 -9.16 23.77 18.51
CA ASP A 257 -9.90 22.82 19.33
C ASP A 257 -11.15 22.34 18.60
N LEU A 258 -11.50 21.08 18.86
CA LEU A 258 -12.71 20.47 18.32
C LEU A 258 -13.93 21.28 18.72
N GLN A 259 -14.67 21.74 17.72
CA GLN A 259 -15.91 22.46 17.94
C GLN A 259 -16.98 21.54 18.57
N PRO A 260 -17.96 22.08 19.32
CA PRO A 260 -19.00 21.26 19.94
C PRO A 260 -19.78 20.38 18.94
N ALA A 261 -19.98 20.89 17.71
CA ALA A 261 -20.63 20.16 16.62
C ALA A 261 -19.76 18.99 16.13
N GLU A 262 -18.45 19.20 15.95
CA GLU A 262 -17.49 18.16 15.55
C GLU A 262 -17.40 17.06 16.61
N ARG A 263 -17.32 17.43 17.89
CA ARG A 263 -17.30 16.48 19.01
C ARG A 263 -18.59 15.66 19.08
N ARG A 264 -19.74 16.29 18.84
CA ARG A 264 -21.04 15.60 18.75
C ARG A 264 -21.04 14.65 17.55
N GLY A 265 -20.64 15.13 16.38
CA GLY A 265 -20.55 14.33 15.15
C GLY A 265 -19.68 13.10 15.35
N LEU A 266 -18.48 13.27 15.90
CA LEU A 266 -17.55 12.18 16.15
C LEU A 266 -18.14 11.11 17.07
N ARG A 267 -18.78 11.51 18.18
CA ARG A 267 -19.43 10.58 19.11
C ARG A 267 -20.50 9.74 18.42
N TRP A 268 -21.41 10.36 17.69
CA TRP A 268 -22.49 9.64 17.00
C TRP A 268 -21.97 8.76 15.85
N SER A 269 -20.90 9.18 15.19
CA SER A 269 -20.25 8.39 14.14
C SER A 269 -19.62 7.12 14.72
N LEU A 270 -18.88 7.24 15.83
CA LEU A 270 -18.32 6.08 16.52
C LEU A 270 -19.41 5.15 17.05
N ILE A 271 -20.52 5.69 17.59
CA ILE A 271 -21.69 4.89 17.99
C ILE A 271 -22.26 4.15 16.78
N SER A 272 -22.43 4.82 15.64
CA SER A 272 -22.97 4.19 14.42
C SER A 272 -22.08 3.05 13.91
N MET A 273 -20.76 3.24 13.99
CA MET A 273 -19.77 2.22 13.62
C MET A 273 -19.84 1.02 14.56
N VAL A 274 -19.87 1.24 15.87
CA VAL A 274 -20.02 0.17 16.88
C VAL A 274 -21.34 -0.57 16.71
N LEU A 275 -22.45 0.14 16.49
CA LEU A 275 -23.75 -0.48 16.22
C LEU A 275 -23.73 -1.32 14.94
N GLY A 276 -23.10 -0.83 13.87
CA GLY A 276 -22.91 -1.60 12.63
C GLY A 276 -22.14 -2.89 12.85
N LEU A 277 -21.05 -2.84 13.63
CA LEU A 277 -20.26 -4.03 14.00
C LEU A 277 -21.06 -5.01 14.87
N ILE A 278 -21.85 -4.50 15.82
CA ILE A 278 -22.73 -5.34 16.66
C ILE A 278 -23.78 -6.03 15.78
N VAL A 279 -24.44 -5.30 14.88
CA VAL A 279 -25.43 -5.88 13.97
C VAL A 279 -24.77 -6.96 13.10
N LEU A 280 -23.60 -6.67 12.52
CA LEU A 280 -22.85 -7.66 11.74
C LEU A 280 -22.56 -8.91 12.58
N ALA A 281 -22.01 -8.75 13.79
CA ALA A 281 -21.72 -9.86 14.70
C ALA A 281 -22.99 -10.68 15.00
N LEU A 282 -24.11 -10.03 15.34
CA LEU A 282 -25.38 -10.71 15.59
C LEU A 282 -25.88 -11.50 14.38
N THR A 283 -25.65 -11.03 13.15
CA THR A 283 -26.01 -11.80 11.94
C THR A 283 -25.08 -13.00 11.69
N LEU A 284 -23.86 -13.00 12.22
CA LEU A 284 -22.87 -14.10 12.06
C LEU A 284 -23.07 -15.24 13.07
N ILE A 285 -23.64 -14.95 14.23
CA ILE A 285 -23.80 -15.91 15.34
C ILE A 285 -24.69 -17.12 14.98
N PRO A 286 -25.87 -16.97 14.33
CA PRO A 286 -26.74 -18.10 14.04
C PRO A 286 -26.04 -19.20 13.24
N ALA A 287 -26.28 -20.46 13.60
CA ALA A 287 -25.72 -21.61 12.89
C ALA A 287 -26.22 -21.68 11.43
N GLY A 288 -27.48 -21.28 11.19
CA GLY A 288 -28.07 -21.13 9.85
C GLY A 288 -27.82 -19.77 9.20
N SER A 289 -26.80 -19.02 9.65
CA SER A 289 -26.49 -17.72 9.08
C SER A 289 -26.12 -17.82 7.59
N PRO A 290 -26.69 -16.97 6.71
CA PRO A 290 -26.35 -16.96 5.29
C PRO A 290 -24.93 -16.49 5.01
N TRP A 291 -24.21 -16.00 6.02
CA TRP A 291 -22.81 -15.60 5.91
C TRP A 291 -21.83 -16.78 5.89
N ARG A 292 -22.29 -17.95 6.30
CA ARG A 292 -21.50 -19.18 6.36
C ARG A 292 -21.48 -19.86 5.00
N ASP A 293 -20.43 -20.62 4.74
CA ASP A 293 -20.39 -21.52 3.59
C ASP A 293 -21.28 -22.76 3.80
N ALA A 294 -21.31 -23.64 2.80
CA ALA A 294 -22.06 -24.90 2.85
C ALA A 294 -21.63 -25.84 4.00
N SER A 295 -20.41 -25.69 4.53
CA SER A 295 -19.91 -26.45 5.68
C SER A 295 -20.28 -25.81 7.03
N GLY A 296 -20.88 -24.61 7.01
CA GLY A 296 -21.18 -23.83 8.20
C GLY A 296 -20.00 -22.97 8.70
N ALA A 297 -18.90 -22.89 7.95
CA ALA A 297 -17.72 -22.12 8.33
C ALA A 297 -17.82 -20.65 7.86
N LEU A 298 -17.25 -19.73 8.64
CA LEU A 298 -17.20 -18.29 8.33
C LEU A 298 -15.87 -17.87 7.68
N ALA A 299 -14.79 -18.62 7.93
CA ALA A 299 -13.44 -18.26 7.52
C ALA A 299 -12.94 -19.17 6.40
N THR A 300 -13.72 -19.26 5.32
CA THR A 300 -13.38 -20.00 4.09
C THR A 300 -13.58 -19.10 2.86
N PHE A 301 -12.92 -19.42 1.74
CA PHE A 301 -13.06 -18.67 0.49
C PHE A 301 -14.48 -18.70 -0.10
N SER A 302 -15.24 -19.75 0.22
CA SER A 302 -16.63 -19.94 -0.20
C SER A 302 -17.62 -19.18 0.68
N ALA A 303 -17.24 -18.78 1.90
CA ALA A 303 -18.12 -18.09 2.82
C ALA A 303 -18.50 -16.69 2.29
N PRO A 304 -19.80 -16.36 2.17
CA PRO A 304 -20.24 -15.05 1.70
C PRO A 304 -19.64 -13.86 2.47
N ILE A 305 -19.34 -14.04 3.77
CA ILE A 305 -18.70 -12.98 4.56
C ILE A 305 -17.31 -12.61 4.05
N MET A 306 -16.50 -13.60 3.66
CA MET A 306 -15.14 -13.38 3.13
C MET A 306 -15.17 -12.79 1.72
N ARG A 307 -16.21 -13.09 0.94
CA ARG A 307 -16.44 -12.47 -0.38
C ARG A 307 -16.96 -11.03 -0.27
N SER A 308 -17.51 -10.66 0.89
CA SER A 308 -18.15 -9.36 1.13
C SER A 308 -17.24 -8.33 1.79
N ILE A 309 -15.96 -8.63 2.03
CA ILE A 309 -15.02 -7.72 2.73
C ILE A 309 -15.00 -6.33 2.11
N VAL A 310 -14.97 -6.21 0.78
CA VAL A 310 -14.97 -4.91 0.09
C VAL A 310 -16.24 -4.12 0.39
N ALA A 311 -17.41 -4.78 0.37
CA ALA A 311 -18.68 -4.15 0.71
C ALA A 311 -18.74 -3.75 2.19
N LEU A 312 -18.16 -4.57 3.09
CA LEU A 312 -18.05 -4.22 4.51
C LEU A 312 -17.17 -2.99 4.72
N ILE A 313 -16.03 -2.88 4.02
CA ILE A 313 -15.19 -1.67 4.05
C ILE A 313 -15.98 -0.46 3.58
N PHE A 314 -16.72 -0.58 2.47
CA PHE A 314 -17.59 0.48 1.97
C PHE A 314 -18.57 0.97 3.05
N PHE A 315 -19.31 0.07 3.71
CA PHE A 315 -20.26 0.45 4.76
C PHE A 315 -19.59 0.93 6.05
N LEU A 316 -18.43 0.38 6.40
CA LEU A 316 -17.65 0.76 7.58
C LEU A 316 -17.26 2.23 7.55
N PHE A 317 -16.98 2.79 6.37
CA PHE A 317 -16.67 4.21 6.22
C PHE A 317 -17.90 5.05 5.84
N LEU A 318 -18.78 4.53 4.99
CA LEU A 318 -19.96 5.28 4.53
C LEU A 318 -20.87 5.69 5.70
N LEU A 319 -21.25 4.74 6.56
CA LEU A 319 -22.23 4.99 7.61
C LEU A 319 -21.76 6.03 8.63
N PRO A 320 -20.57 5.90 9.26
CA PRO A 320 -20.07 6.94 10.16
C PRO A 320 -19.79 8.25 9.43
N GLY A 321 -19.37 8.23 8.16
CA GLY A 321 -19.21 9.45 7.37
C GLY A 321 -20.51 10.23 7.20
N ILE A 322 -21.61 9.54 6.86
CA ILE A 322 -22.94 10.15 6.76
C ILE A 322 -23.40 10.69 8.11
N VAL A 323 -23.28 9.90 9.18
CA VAL A 323 -23.68 10.31 10.53
C VAL A 323 -22.88 11.53 10.98
N PHE A 324 -21.55 11.53 10.77
CA PHE A 324 -20.70 12.67 11.06
C PHE A 324 -21.17 13.90 10.31
N GLY A 325 -21.40 13.76 9.01
CA GLY A 325 -21.77 14.84 8.13
C GLY A 325 -23.00 15.60 8.60
N TYR A 326 -24.08 14.88 8.91
CA TYR A 326 -25.31 15.49 9.40
C TYR A 326 -25.18 16.04 10.83
N MET A 327 -24.50 15.31 11.73
CA MET A 327 -24.42 15.70 13.14
C MET A 327 -23.45 16.84 13.41
N SER A 328 -22.44 17.01 12.56
CA SER A 328 -21.51 18.15 12.57
C SER A 328 -22.04 19.36 11.77
N GLY A 329 -23.01 19.14 10.89
CA GLY A 329 -23.58 20.16 10.01
C GLY A 329 -22.79 20.39 8.72
N THR A 330 -21.79 19.56 8.41
CA THR A 330 -21.07 19.62 7.13
C THR A 330 -21.95 19.15 5.97
N PHE A 331 -22.84 18.18 6.20
CA PHE A 331 -23.86 17.77 5.23
C PHE A 331 -25.20 18.44 5.53
N LYS A 332 -25.75 19.09 4.51
CA LYS A 332 -27.06 19.75 4.50
C LYS A 332 -28.12 18.90 3.81
N GLY A 333 -27.72 17.96 2.97
CA GLY A 333 -28.64 17.07 2.25
C GLY A 333 -27.95 15.87 1.61
N THR A 334 -28.71 15.08 0.86
CA THR A 334 -28.19 13.88 0.19
C THR A 334 -27.21 14.20 -0.94
N LYS A 335 -27.26 15.43 -1.50
CA LYS A 335 -26.33 15.88 -2.53
C LYS A 335 -24.88 15.87 -2.05
N ASP A 336 -24.64 16.23 -0.78
CA ASP A 336 -23.28 16.28 -0.21
C ASP A 336 -22.67 14.87 -0.11
N ILE A 337 -23.51 13.85 0.14
CA ILE A 337 -23.08 12.44 0.13
C ILE A 337 -22.61 12.05 -1.28
N ILE A 338 -23.41 12.38 -2.30
CA ILE A 338 -23.06 12.08 -3.70
C ILE A 338 -21.84 12.87 -4.16
N GLU A 339 -21.69 14.11 -3.71
CA GLU A 339 -20.51 14.93 -3.99
C GLU A 339 -19.25 14.31 -3.39
N GLY A 340 -19.32 13.80 -2.15
CA GLY A 340 -18.23 13.04 -1.53
C GLY A 340 -17.82 11.81 -2.35
N MET A 341 -18.80 11.03 -2.82
CA MET A 341 -18.54 9.90 -3.73
C MET A 341 -17.93 10.34 -5.07
N THR A 342 -18.46 11.39 -5.68
CA THR A 342 -18.01 11.93 -6.97
C THR A 342 -16.57 12.43 -6.88
N LYS A 343 -16.24 13.19 -5.83
CA LYS A 343 -14.88 13.70 -5.60
C LYS A 343 -13.87 12.57 -5.42
N ALA A 344 -14.24 11.51 -4.71
CA ALA A 344 -13.41 10.32 -4.58
C ALA A 344 -13.17 9.64 -5.94
N MET A 345 -14.21 9.49 -6.77
CA MET A 345 -14.04 8.93 -8.12
C MET A 345 -13.15 9.79 -9.03
N HIS A 346 -13.25 11.13 -8.92
CA HIS A 346 -12.33 12.03 -9.63
C HIS A 346 -10.86 11.78 -9.25
N SER A 347 -10.56 11.58 -7.97
CA SER A 347 -9.19 11.26 -7.52
C SER A 347 -8.68 9.92 -8.07
N MET A 348 -9.59 9.00 -8.42
CA MET A 348 -9.27 7.69 -9.00
C MET A 348 -9.13 7.70 -10.52
N SER A 349 -9.22 8.86 -11.19
CA SER A 349 -9.14 8.92 -12.67
C SER A 349 -7.82 8.39 -13.20
N TYR A 350 -6.69 8.77 -12.60
CA TYR A 350 -5.37 8.25 -12.98
C TYR A 350 -5.26 6.75 -12.69
N TYR A 351 -5.81 6.30 -11.55
CA TYR A 351 -5.86 4.89 -11.17
C TYR A 351 -6.57 4.03 -12.23
N LEU A 352 -7.70 4.49 -12.76
CA LEU A 352 -8.41 3.79 -13.84
C LEU A 352 -7.55 3.67 -15.11
N VAL A 353 -6.85 4.74 -15.48
CA VAL A 353 -5.99 4.75 -16.68
C VAL A 353 -4.85 3.73 -16.54
N ILE A 354 -4.12 3.74 -15.42
CA ILE A 354 -3.02 2.79 -15.22
C ILE A 354 -3.53 1.34 -15.10
N MET A 355 -4.63 1.09 -14.38
CA MET A 355 -5.22 -0.25 -14.27
C MET A 355 -5.68 -0.79 -15.61
N PHE A 356 -6.18 0.06 -16.50
CA PHE A 356 -6.56 -0.35 -17.85
C PHE A 356 -5.38 -0.97 -18.59
N PHE A 357 -4.21 -0.31 -18.60
CA PHE A 357 -3.04 -0.84 -19.30
C PHE A 357 -2.40 -2.02 -18.57
N ILE A 358 -2.45 -2.07 -17.23
CA ILE A 358 -2.02 -3.25 -16.47
C ILE A 358 -2.88 -4.46 -16.84
N ALA A 359 -4.20 -4.31 -16.89
CA ALA A 359 -5.11 -5.39 -17.26
C ALA A 359 -4.80 -5.93 -18.67
N GLN A 360 -4.56 -5.03 -19.64
CA GLN A 360 -4.19 -5.45 -20.99
C GLN A 360 -2.82 -6.14 -21.06
N PHE A 361 -1.84 -5.63 -20.32
CA PHE A 361 -0.52 -6.25 -20.22
C PHE A 361 -0.60 -7.65 -19.61
N VAL A 362 -1.26 -7.82 -18.47
CA VAL A 362 -1.40 -9.11 -17.79
C VAL A 362 -2.13 -10.11 -18.68
N TYR A 363 -3.21 -9.68 -19.34
CA TYR A 363 -3.90 -10.52 -20.32
C TYR A 363 -2.96 -10.97 -21.44
N ALA A 364 -2.28 -10.05 -22.13
CA ALA A 364 -1.41 -10.39 -23.24
C ALA A 364 -0.22 -11.26 -22.81
N PHE A 365 0.29 -11.03 -21.59
CA PHE A 365 1.41 -11.79 -21.02
C PHE A 365 1.02 -13.23 -20.67
N GLY A 366 -0.20 -13.44 -20.17
CA GLY A 366 -0.76 -14.77 -19.95
C GLY A 366 -1.17 -15.46 -21.25
N ALA A 367 -1.91 -14.78 -22.13
CA ALA A 367 -2.41 -15.34 -23.39
C ALA A 367 -1.29 -15.73 -24.37
N SER A 368 -0.09 -15.14 -24.23
CA SER A 368 1.09 -15.51 -25.01
C SER A 368 1.91 -16.65 -24.41
N ASN A 369 1.57 -17.13 -23.21
CA ASN A 369 2.39 -18.03 -22.36
C ASN A 369 3.77 -17.48 -21.98
N LEU A 370 4.09 -16.21 -22.25
CA LEU A 370 5.35 -15.60 -21.84
C LEU A 370 5.47 -15.47 -20.33
N GLY A 371 4.36 -15.20 -19.63
CA GLY A 371 4.34 -15.17 -18.17
C GLY A 371 4.67 -16.50 -17.53
N THR A 372 4.05 -17.58 -18.01
CA THR A 372 4.31 -18.94 -17.56
C THR A 372 5.74 -19.37 -17.88
N LEU A 373 6.25 -19.08 -19.08
CA LEU A 373 7.64 -19.36 -19.45
C LEU A 373 8.63 -18.64 -18.53
N LEU A 374 8.47 -17.32 -18.35
CA LEU A 374 9.36 -16.53 -17.50
C LEU A 374 9.33 -17.02 -16.05
N ALA A 375 8.16 -17.41 -15.55
CA ALA A 375 8.00 -17.94 -14.21
C ALA A 375 8.79 -19.24 -14.02
N LEU A 376 8.66 -20.20 -14.94
CA LEU A 376 9.32 -21.50 -14.85
C LEU A 376 10.83 -21.40 -15.05
N GLU A 377 11.29 -20.63 -16.04
CA GLU A 377 12.72 -20.42 -16.28
C GLU A 377 13.39 -19.65 -15.15
N GLY A 378 12.73 -18.59 -14.64
CA GLY A 378 13.23 -17.86 -13.49
C GLY A 378 13.27 -18.69 -12.22
N ALA A 379 12.29 -19.58 -12.04
CA ALA A 379 12.30 -20.55 -10.95
C ALA A 379 13.40 -21.59 -11.11
N ALA A 380 13.64 -22.12 -12.32
CA ALA A 380 14.74 -23.03 -12.59
C ALA A 380 16.10 -22.37 -12.28
N ALA A 381 16.28 -21.11 -12.65
CA ALA A 381 17.48 -20.34 -12.32
C ALA A 381 17.66 -20.17 -10.80
N LEU A 382 16.57 -19.92 -10.06
CA LEU A 382 16.61 -19.87 -8.60
C LEU A 382 16.85 -21.25 -7.98
N GLN A 383 16.21 -22.32 -8.47
CA GLN A 383 16.44 -23.69 -7.99
C GLN A 383 17.89 -24.11 -8.17
N TRP A 384 18.54 -23.74 -9.27
CA TRP A 384 19.95 -24.01 -9.51
C TRP A 384 20.88 -23.37 -8.47
N LEU A 385 20.51 -22.21 -7.93
CA LEU A 385 21.24 -21.55 -6.84
C LEU A 385 20.96 -22.16 -5.46
N GLU A 386 19.95 -23.03 -5.35
CA GLU A 386 19.44 -23.64 -4.10
C GLU A 386 19.29 -22.66 -2.91
N PRO A 387 18.77 -21.43 -3.09
CA PRO A 387 18.63 -20.49 -1.99
C PRO A 387 17.55 -21.00 -1.03
N PRO A 388 17.77 -20.92 0.29
CA PRO A 388 16.69 -21.13 1.25
C PRO A 388 15.53 -20.17 0.94
N SER A 389 14.29 -20.64 1.06
CA SER A 389 13.10 -19.85 0.75
C SER A 389 13.02 -18.52 1.53
N SER A 390 13.61 -18.46 2.72
CA SER A 390 13.77 -17.22 3.51
C SER A 390 14.68 -16.18 2.85
N ILE A 391 15.76 -16.61 2.19
CA ILE A 391 16.64 -15.72 1.43
C ILE A 391 15.94 -15.23 0.17
N THR A 392 15.17 -16.08 -0.50
CA THR A 392 14.36 -15.70 -1.66
C THR A 392 13.33 -14.61 -1.29
N ILE A 393 12.62 -14.78 -0.18
CA ILE A 393 11.68 -13.77 0.34
C ILE A 393 12.40 -12.47 0.70
N LEU A 394 13.56 -12.53 1.36
CA LEU A 394 14.36 -11.35 1.64
C LEU A 394 14.78 -10.63 0.34
N GLY A 395 15.14 -11.39 -0.70
CA GLY A 395 15.44 -10.88 -2.03
C GLY A 395 14.26 -10.08 -2.62
N ILE A 396 13.03 -10.58 -2.49
CA ILE A 396 11.83 -9.84 -2.93
C ILE A 396 11.63 -8.55 -2.14
N ILE A 397 11.84 -8.56 -0.82
CA ILE A 397 11.71 -7.35 0.00
C ILE A 397 12.73 -6.29 -0.45
N LEU A 398 13.99 -6.69 -0.64
CA LEU A 398 15.07 -5.78 -1.06
C LEU A 398 14.88 -5.28 -2.48
N LEU A 399 14.48 -6.15 -3.41
CA LEU A 399 14.15 -5.79 -4.78
C LEU A 399 13.01 -4.77 -4.81
N THR A 400 11.93 -5.05 -4.06
CA THR A 400 10.78 -4.14 -3.96
C THR A 400 11.20 -2.79 -3.39
N GLY A 401 11.96 -2.80 -2.29
CA GLY A 401 12.48 -1.57 -1.67
C GLY A 401 13.38 -0.76 -2.60
N PHE A 402 14.19 -1.43 -3.41
CA PHE A 402 15.04 -0.78 -4.43
C PHE A 402 14.21 -0.18 -5.57
N VAL A 403 13.28 -0.95 -6.16
CA VAL A 403 12.40 -0.46 -7.23
C VAL A 403 11.56 0.72 -6.74
N ASN A 404 11.15 0.69 -5.47
CA ASN A 404 10.38 1.76 -4.83
C ASN A 404 11.10 3.10 -4.73
N ILE A 405 12.44 3.12 -4.77
CA ILE A 405 13.18 4.37 -4.88
C ILE A 405 12.84 5.10 -6.19
N PHE A 406 12.56 4.34 -7.25
CA PHE A 406 12.32 4.85 -8.61
C PHE A 406 10.84 4.99 -8.96
N ILE A 407 10.00 4.08 -8.47
CA ILE A 407 8.57 4.01 -8.78
C ILE A 407 7.78 4.10 -7.47
N GLY A 408 7.32 5.30 -7.10
CA GLY A 408 6.62 5.51 -5.81
C GLY A 408 5.20 4.94 -5.76
N SER A 409 4.59 4.55 -6.88
CA SER A 409 3.22 4.00 -6.90
C SER A 409 3.22 2.53 -6.45
N ALA A 410 2.45 2.20 -5.40
CA ALA A 410 2.28 0.81 -4.98
C ALA A 410 1.60 -0.04 -6.07
N SER A 411 0.49 0.47 -6.62
CA SER A 411 -0.23 -0.21 -7.70
C SER A 411 0.62 -0.41 -8.97
N GLY A 412 1.40 0.61 -9.37
CA GLY A 412 2.26 0.54 -10.54
C GLY A 412 3.40 -0.46 -10.37
N LYS A 413 4.05 -0.47 -9.20
CA LYS A 413 5.09 -1.46 -8.88
C LYS A 413 4.56 -2.87 -8.82
N TRP A 414 3.48 -3.09 -8.07
CA TRP A 414 2.97 -4.44 -7.91
C TRP A 414 2.31 -4.97 -9.19
N GLY A 415 1.70 -4.10 -10.00
CA GLY A 415 1.24 -4.47 -11.34
C GLY A 415 2.36 -4.93 -12.28
N LEU A 416 3.60 -4.48 -12.04
CA LEU A 416 4.78 -4.92 -12.79
C LEU A 416 5.37 -6.21 -12.20
N LEU A 417 5.55 -6.24 -10.87
CA LEU A 417 6.28 -7.31 -10.20
C LEU A 417 5.41 -8.57 -9.98
N ALA A 418 4.13 -8.43 -9.66
CA ALA A 418 3.26 -9.56 -9.33
C ALA A 418 3.13 -10.58 -10.47
N PRO A 419 2.88 -10.18 -11.74
CA PRO A 419 2.80 -11.12 -12.86
C PRO A 419 4.09 -11.90 -13.15
N ILE A 420 5.23 -11.43 -12.63
CA ILE A 420 6.54 -12.05 -12.83
C ILE A 420 6.88 -12.93 -11.63
N PHE A 421 6.87 -12.35 -10.43
CA PHE A 421 7.42 -12.99 -9.24
C PHE A 421 6.42 -13.90 -8.52
N VAL A 422 5.12 -13.59 -8.54
CA VAL A 422 4.13 -14.45 -7.87
C VAL A 422 4.12 -15.87 -8.47
N PRO A 423 3.93 -16.06 -9.79
CA PRO A 423 3.93 -17.41 -10.37
C PRO A 423 5.31 -18.08 -10.26
N MET A 424 6.41 -17.32 -10.39
CA MET A 424 7.76 -17.85 -10.20
C MET A 424 7.94 -18.43 -8.79
N LEU A 425 7.55 -17.69 -7.74
CA LEU A 425 7.69 -18.14 -6.37
C LEU A 425 6.74 -19.28 -6.02
N MET A 426 5.55 -19.34 -6.62
CA MET A 426 4.64 -20.48 -6.49
C MET A 426 5.30 -21.78 -6.92
N THR A 427 6.05 -21.79 -8.03
CA THR A 427 6.78 -22.98 -8.49
C THR A 427 7.95 -23.38 -7.57
N LEU A 428 8.39 -22.48 -6.68
CA LEU A 428 9.34 -22.76 -5.61
C LEU A 428 8.65 -23.19 -4.29
N GLY A 429 7.34 -23.42 -4.33
CA GLY A 429 6.53 -23.78 -3.17
C GLY A 429 6.20 -22.61 -2.24
N ILE A 430 6.46 -21.37 -2.64
CA ILE A 430 6.16 -20.16 -1.86
C ILE A 430 4.78 -19.62 -2.26
N SER A 431 3.91 -19.43 -1.29
CA SER A 431 2.55 -18.92 -1.55
C SER A 431 2.51 -17.49 -2.12
N PRO A 432 1.45 -17.15 -2.86
CA PRO A 432 1.15 -15.77 -3.23
C PRO A 432 0.95 -14.86 -2.01
N ASP A 433 0.40 -15.38 -0.90
CA ASP A 433 0.14 -14.62 0.33
C ASP A 433 1.43 -14.13 0.98
N LEU A 434 2.43 -15.01 1.09
CA LEU A 434 3.76 -14.67 1.62
C LEU A 434 4.51 -13.72 0.67
N THR A 435 4.37 -13.93 -0.64
CA THR A 435 4.96 -13.07 -1.66
C THR A 435 4.39 -11.64 -1.59
N GLN A 436 3.07 -11.51 -1.39
CA GLN A 436 2.42 -10.22 -1.17
C GLN A 436 2.86 -9.56 0.15
N ALA A 437 3.03 -10.35 1.23
CA ALA A 437 3.52 -9.82 2.50
C ALA A 437 4.95 -9.27 2.36
N ALA A 438 5.82 -9.96 1.62
CA ALA A 438 7.17 -9.50 1.31
C ALA A 438 7.18 -8.19 0.52
N TYR A 439 6.32 -8.10 -0.50
CA TYR A 439 6.12 -6.86 -1.26
C TYR A 439 5.71 -5.69 -0.35
N ARG A 440 4.71 -5.89 0.51
CA ARG A 440 4.22 -4.87 1.46
C ARG A 440 5.34 -4.26 2.30
N VAL A 441 6.23 -5.11 2.83
CA VAL A 441 7.39 -4.66 3.64
C VAL A 441 8.32 -3.77 2.81
N GLY A 442 8.71 -4.22 1.62
CA GLY A 442 9.65 -3.50 0.75
C GLY A 442 9.08 -2.18 0.23
N ASP A 443 7.81 -2.19 -0.21
CA ASP A 443 7.10 -1.03 -0.74
C ASP A 443 6.96 0.09 0.30
N SER A 444 6.68 -0.26 1.55
CA SER A 444 6.48 0.76 2.60
C SER A 444 7.80 1.32 3.12
N SER A 445 8.79 0.45 3.35
CA SER A 445 10.01 0.82 4.09
C SER A 445 10.84 1.93 3.42
N THR A 446 10.84 2.02 2.08
CA THR A 446 11.65 3.01 1.34
C THR A 446 10.87 4.22 0.82
N ASN A 447 9.56 4.31 1.07
CA ASN A 447 8.74 5.45 0.62
C ASN A 447 9.22 6.80 1.16
N ILE A 448 9.79 6.81 2.37
CA ILE A 448 10.24 8.02 3.07
C ILE A 448 11.63 8.52 2.63
N ILE A 449 12.30 7.81 1.72
CA ILE A 449 13.62 8.21 1.19
C ILE A 449 13.59 8.41 -0.33
N THR A 450 12.45 8.24 -1.00
CA THR A 450 12.33 8.48 -2.44
C THR A 450 11.93 9.93 -2.74
N PRO A 451 12.78 10.71 -3.42
CA PRO A 451 12.44 12.07 -3.82
C PRO A 451 11.42 12.12 -4.97
N LEU A 452 11.19 11.00 -5.64
CA LEU A 452 10.26 10.87 -6.78
C LEU A 452 8.82 10.61 -6.35
N MET A 453 8.61 10.36 -5.06
CA MET A 453 7.28 10.21 -4.50
C MET A 453 6.54 11.57 -4.55
N PRO A 454 5.29 11.61 -5.06
CA PRO A 454 4.57 12.87 -5.28
C PRO A 454 4.43 13.77 -4.04
N TYR A 455 4.35 13.18 -2.85
CA TYR A 455 4.22 13.92 -1.59
C TYR A 455 5.54 14.35 -0.96
N PHE A 456 6.70 13.86 -1.44
CA PHE A 456 7.99 14.19 -0.84
C PHE A 456 8.29 15.71 -0.88
N PRO A 457 8.10 16.43 -2.01
CA PRO A 457 8.29 17.88 -2.05
C PRO A 457 7.34 18.63 -1.10
N LEU A 458 6.11 18.15 -0.93
CA LEU A 458 5.14 18.74 0.00
C LEU A 458 5.64 18.64 1.45
N VAL A 459 6.23 17.50 1.84
CA VAL A 459 6.82 17.33 3.18
C VAL A 459 8.03 18.25 3.38
N VAL A 460 8.85 18.47 2.35
CA VAL A 460 9.94 19.46 2.40
C VAL A 460 9.40 20.85 2.70
N VAL A 461 8.30 21.26 2.04
CA VAL A 461 7.64 22.55 2.30
C VAL A 461 7.14 22.63 3.75
N TYR A 462 6.60 21.55 4.32
CA TYR A 462 6.22 21.54 5.74
C TYR A 462 7.42 21.71 6.67
N CYS A 463 8.56 21.10 6.37
CA CYS A 463 9.79 21.32 7.12
C CYS A 463 10.28 22.77 7.01
N GLN A 464 10.21 23.37 5.81
CA GLN A 464 10.66 24.74 5.54
C GLN A 464 9.88 25.80 6.31
N ARG A 465 8.65 25.49 6.76
CA ARG A 465 7.89 26.37 7.67
C ARG A 465 8.54 26.55 9.03
N TYR A 466 9.38 25.60 9.46
CA TYR A 466 10.07 25.64 10.75
C TYR A 466 11.58 25.86 10.59
N VAL A 467 12.18 25.30 9.54
CA VAL A 467 13.62 25.39 9.27
C VAL A 467 13.82 25.71 7.79
N LYS A 468 14.04 27.01 7.48
CA LYS A 468 14.02 27.58 6.12
C LYS A 468 15.02 26.92 5.17
N ASN A 469 16.16 26.47 5.70
CA ASN A 469 17.22 25.79 4.94
C ASN A 469 16.99 24.29 4.70
N THR A 470 15.81 23.75 5.04
CA THR A 470 15.51 22.34 4.77
C THR A 470 15.33 22.09 3.27
N GLY A 471 16.12 21.18 2.71
CA GLY A 471 15.97 20.70 1.33
C GLY A 471 15.64 19.21 1.26
N ILE A 472 15.52 18.71 0.03
CA ILE A 472 15.27 17.29 -0.26
C ILE A 472 16.29 16.38 0.42
N GLY A 473 17.57 16.72 0.32
CA GLY A 473 18.65 15.94 0.94
C GLY A 473 18.60 15.94 2.47
N THR A 474 18.22 17.06 3.09
CA THR A 474 18.06 17.15 4.54
C THR A 474 16.92 16.25 5.02
N LEU A 475 15.77 16.28 4.34
CA LEU A 475 14.64 15.41 4.66
C LEU A 475 15.00 13.93 4.46
N ALA A 476 15.59 13.57 3.33
CA ALA A 476 16.00 12.19 3.04
C ALA A 476 17.02 11.67 4.07
N ALA A 477 18.01 12.49 4.45
CA ALA A 477 18.99 12.13 5.47
C ALA A 477 18.36 11.95 6.87
N MET A 478 17.33 12.75 7.19
CA MET A 478 16.55 12.62 8.43
C MET A 478 15.69 11.35 8.43
N MET A 479 15.18 10.93 7.25
CA MET A 479 14.34 9.73 7.10
C MET A 479 15.13 8.43 6.95
N LEU A 480 16.39 8.50 6.54
CA LEU A 480 17.22 7.33 6.29
C LEU A 480 17.29 6.35 7.49
N PRO A 481 17.43 6.80 8.75
CA PRO A 481 17.39 5.91 9.91
C PRO A 481 16.08 5.14 10.04
N TYR A 482 14.93 5.78 9.77
CA TYR A 482 13.63 5.12 9.76
C TYR A 482 13.58 4.06 8.67
N SER A 483 13.94 4.43 7.44
CA SER A 483 13.82 3.55 6.28
C SER A 483 14.66 2.28 6.42
N ILE A 484 15.93 2.42 6.81
CA ILE A 484 16.84 1.28 7.00
C ILE A 484 16.35 0.40 8.16
N THR A 485 15.92 1.00 9.27
CA THR A 485 15.45 0.24 10.44
C THR A 485 14.15 -0.50 10.13
N PHE A 486 13.20 0.15 9.47
CA PHE A 486 11.96 -0.50 9.02
C PHE A 486 12.28 -1.63 8.05
N LEU A 487 13.11 -1.40 7.02
CA LEU A 487 13.45 -2.43 6.06
C LEU A 487 14.08 -3.67 6.73
N ILE A 488 15.07 -3.47 7.61
CA ILE A 488 15.78 -4.58 8.27
C ILE A 488 14.87 -5.27 9.30
N VAL A 489 14.32 -4.53 10.25
CA VAL A 489 13.60 -5.12 11.38
C VAL A 489 12.25 -5.67 10.95
N TRP A 490 11.56 -5.03 10.00
CA TRP A 490 10.30 -5.54 9.47
C TRP A 490 10.51 -6.78 8.59
N SER A 491 11.63 -6.87 7.85
CA SER A 491 12.02 -8.12 7.16
C SER A 491 12.27 -9.24 8.15
N ILE A 492 13.06 -9.00 9.20
CA ILE A 492 13.30 -9.98 10.27
C ILE A 492 11.98 -10.38 10.92
N PHE A 493 11.11 -9.42 11.18
CA PHE A 493 9.79 -9.67 11.75
C PHE A 493 8.96 -10.60 10.85
N LEU A 494 8.89 -10.38 9.54
CA LEU A 494 8.21 -11.27 8.61
C LEU A 494 8.80 -12.69 8.63
N LEU A 495 10.14 -12.81 8.60
CA LEU A 495 10.82 -14.11 8.62
C LEU A 495 10.56 -14.87 9.94
N LEU A 496 10.55 -14.17 11.08
CA LEU A 496 10.21 -14.77 12.38
C LEU A 496 8.73 -15.13 12.46
N TYR A 497 7.85 -14.26 11.95
CA TYR A 497 6.40 -14.48 11.91
C TYR A 497 6.09 -15.77 11.12
N TRP A 498 6.78 -15.95 10.00
CA TRP A 498 6.74 -17.18 9.20
C TRP A 498 7.36 -18.38 9.92
N ALA A 499 8.55 -18.25 10.52
CA ALA A 499 9.21 -19.35 11.21
C ALA A 499 8.39 -19.91 12.39
N ILE A 500 7.61 -19.05 13.07
CA ILE A 500 6.71 -19.43 14.15
C ILE A 500 5.40 -20.03 13.61
N GLY A 501 5.08 -19.82 12.33
CA GLY A 501 3.86 -20.31 11.69
C GLY A 501 2.61 -19.52 12.07
N LEU A 502 2.74 -18.25 12.46
CA LEU A 502 1.57 -17.40 12.73
C LEU A 502 0.81 -17.13 11.42
N PRO A 503 -0.52 -17.16 11.38
CA PRO A 503 -1.25 -16.95 10.14
C PRO A 503 -1.08 -15.51 9.62
N LEU A 504 -0.70 -15.32 8.35
CA LEU A 504 -0.58 -13.97 7.76
C LEU A 504 -1.90 -13.20 7.76
N GLY A 505 -3.01 -13.93 7.61
CA GLY A 505 -4.36 -13.36 7.53
C GLY A 505 -5.40 -14.45 7.36
N PHE A 506 -6.60 -14.04 6.93
CA PHE A 506 -7.69 -15.00 6.70
C PHE A 506 -7.41 -15.86 5.49
N THR A 507 -7.56 -17.18 5.66
CA THR A 507 -7.36 -18.21 4.62
C THR A 507 -6.02 -18.07 3.87
N ALA A 508 -4.99 -17.57 4.53
CA ALA A 508 -3.66 -17.41 3.97
C ALA A 508 -2.80 -18.65 4.21
N SER A 509 -1.92 -18.96 3.27
CA SER A 509 -0.90 -20.00 3.40
C SER A 509 0.51 -19.37 3.40
N TYR A 510 1.51 -20.15 3.83
CA TYR A 510 2.92 -19.84 3.55
C TYR A 510 3.42 -20.58 2.32
N THR A 511 2.90 -21.78 2.10
CA THR A 511 3.32 -22.67 1.03
C THR A 511 2.28 -22.75 -0.07
N TYR A 512 2.75 -22.94 -1.29
CA TYR A 512 1.94 -23.36 -2.41
C TYR A 512 2.27 -24.84 -2.68
N PRO A 513 1.28 -25.74 -2.81
CA PRO A 513 1.53 -27.12 -3.21
C PRO A 513 2.01 -27.10 -4.67
N ALA A 514 3.33 -27.15 -4.84
CA ALA A 514 3.99 -27.22 -6.15
C ALA A 514 3.87 -28.62 -6.77
#